data_AF-A0A066YZQ3-F1
#
_entry.id   AF-A0A066YZQ3-F1
#
_cell.length_a   1.000
_cell.length_b   1.000
_cell.length_c   1.000
_cell.angle_alpha   90.00
_cell.angle_beta   90.00
_cell.angle_gamma   90.00
#
_symmetry.space_group_name_H-M   'P 1'
#
loop_
_entity.id
_entity.type
_entity.pdbx_description
1 polymer ?
#
loop_
_entity_poly.entity_id
_entity_poly.type
_entity_poly.pdbx_seq_one_letter_code
_entity_poly.pdbx_strand_id
1 'polypeptide(L)'
;MHPVERFLLGLLMRRQKSLLLVGGARASWSAGRRQGERAWQVAGTEQAALTELWQQQWPDCPPVGYRLRGPYGGVWVRFHSLPESKRYAEDESEYAVVLDRYNTVLDELFAGTDVYVIVPTWTTEPGVPPHRPDAGYWQSFLAEDDPDPAYRTYYHLFTTRRPWQRGCIDDLLRAVADDETADVLITDVRFRRIHHPYDGGADVFLTTPEERDRLRDRHADWLSRHPAGL
;
A
#
# COMPACT_ATOMS: atom_id res chain seq x y z
N MET A 1 -4.78 16.82 -11.59
CA MET A 1 -5.24 15.45 -11.89
C MET A 1 -6.08 15.41 -13.17
N HIS A 2 -5.99 14.35 -13.99
CA HIS A 2 -6.85 14.19 -15.18
C HIS A 2 -8.30 13.88 -14.72
N PRO A 3 -9.36 14.30 -15.43
CA PRO A 3 -10.75 14.11 -14.98
C PRO A 3 -11.16 12.66 -14.63
N VAL A 4 -10.50 11.67 -15.25
CA VAL A 4 -10.73 10.23 -15.02
C VAL A 4 -10.18 9.76 -13.67
N GLU A 5 -9.02 10.25 -13.27
CA GLU A 5 -8.41 9.93 -11.97
C GLU A 5 -9.25 10.54 -10.82
N ARG A 6 -9.82 11.73 -11.02
CA ARG A 6 -10.74 12.36 -10.05
C ARG A 6 -11.99 11.52 -9.81
N PHE A 7 -12.49 10.88 -10.86
CA PHE A 7 -13.68 10.03 -10.78
C PHE A 7 -13.40 8.71 -10.04
N LEU A 8 -12.28 8.05 -10.35
CA LEU A 8 -11.88 6.79 -9.71
C LEU A 8 -11.57 7.00 -8.23
N LEU A 9 -10.82 8.05 -7.88
CA LEU A 9 -10.54 8.38 -6.48
C LEU A 9 -11.83 8.69 -5.71
N GLY A 10 -12.76 9.43 -6.35
CA GLY A 10 -14.09 9.70 -5.81
C GLY A 10 -14.99 8.47 -5.67
N LEU A 11 -14.75 7.40 -6.44
CA LEU A 11 -15.47 6.12 -6.34
C LEU A 11 -14.90 5.25 -5.21
N LEU A 12 -13.57 5.13 -5.11
CA LEU A 12 -12.88 4.43 -4.02
C LEU A 12 -13.19 5.07 -2.66
N MET A 13 -13.14 6.40 -2.55
CA MET A 13 -13.50 7.11 -1.32
C MET A 13 -14.94 6.82 -0.87
N ARG A 14 -15.88 6.60 -1.79
CA ARG A 14 -17.27 6.24 -1.47
C ARG A 14 -17.41 4.77 -1.03
N ARG A 15 -16.67 3.85 -1.66
CA ARG A 15 -16.64 2.43 -1.27
C ARG A 15 -16.03 2.25 0.13
N GLN A 16 -14.93 2.94 0.44
CA GLN A 16 -14.25 2.83 1.73
C GLN A 16 -15.06 3.43 2.89
N LYS A 17 -15.80 4.54 2.66
CA LYS A 17 -16.79 5.06 3.63
C LYS A 17 -17.87 4.03 3.98
N SER A 18 -18.26 3.18 3.03
CA SER A 18 -19.27 2.13 3.25
C SER A 18 -18.72 0.98 4.11
N LEU A 19 -17.46 0.57 3.93
CA LEU A 19 -16.82 -0.43 4.80
C LEU A 19 -16.64 0.05 6.25
N LEU A 20 -16.31 1.33 6.44
CA LEU A 20 -16.14 1.91 7.79
C LEU A 20 -17.46 1.99 8.59
N LEU A 21 -18.61 2.05 7.92
CA LEU A 21 -19.93 2.16 8.57
C LEU A 21 -20.51 0.81 9.02
N VAL A 22 -20.09 -0.31 8.45
CA VAL A 22 -20.67 -1.65 8.72
C VAL A 22 -20.06 -2.33 9.96
N GLY A 23 -18.94 -1.84 10.50
CA GLY A 23 -18.21 -2.45 11.63
C GLY A 23 -18.71 -2.13 13.06
N GLY A 24 -19.88 -1.50 13.23
CA GLY A 24 -20.34 -0.98 14.51
C GLY A 24 -20.97 -2.01 15.46
N ALA A 25 -20.17 -2.85 16.13
CA ALA A 25 -20.65 -3.64 17.27
C ALA A 25 -20.54 -2.82 18.59
N ARG A 26 -21.70 -2.56 19.22
CA ARG A 26 -21.80 -1.91 20.54
C ARG A 26 -21.21 -2.80 21.64
N ALA A 27 -20.22 -2.32 22.36
CA ALA A 27 -19.80 -2.88 23.65
C ALA A 27 -19.99 -1.85 24.76
N SER A 28 -20.71 -2.25 25.82
CA SER A 28 -21.06 -1.46 26.99
C SER A 28 -19.85 -1.26 27.92
N TRP A 29 -19.73 -0.04 28.46
CA TRP A 29 -18.67 0.38 29.36
C TRP A 29 -18.97 0.02 30.82
N SER A 30 -17.96 -0.47 31.53
CA SER A 30 -17.86 -0.37 33.00
C SER A 30 -16.42 -0.03 33.40
N ALA A 31 -16.28 0.95 34.28
CA ALA A 31 -15.06 1.70 34.57
C ALA A 31 -13.97 0.92 35.34
N GLY A 32 -12.70 1.17 34.97
CA GLY A 32 -11.49 0.77 35.70
C GLY A 32 -10.30 1.65 35.29
N ARG A 33 -9.55 2.16 36.28
CA ARG A 33 -8.64 3.32 36.19
C ARG A 33 -7.22 3.02 35.67
N ARG A 34 -6.65 4.04 35.01
CA ARG A 34 -5.23 4.50 34.94
C ARG A 34 -4.19 3.61 34.26
N GLN A 35 -3.97 3.85 32.96
CA GLN A 35 -2.72 3.70 32.20
C GLN A 35 -2.83 4.55 30.91
N GLY A 36 -2.65 5.87 31.01
CA GLY A 36 -2.95 6.80 29.90
C GLY A 36 -1.79 7.62 29.37
N GLU A 37 -0.69 7.78 30.11
CA GLU A 37 0.32 8.81 29.78
C GLU A 37 1.57 8.27 29.07
N ARG A 38 1.86 6.96 29.12
CA ARG A 38 3.03 6.38 28.42
C ARG A 38 2.80 6.06 26.94
N ALA A 39 1.56 5.79 26.52
CA ALA A 39 1.26 5.37 25.15
C ALA A 39 1.41 6.49 24.11
N TRP A 40 1.12 7.74 24.50
CA TRP A 40 1.17 8.89 23.58
C TRP A 40 2.59 9.32 23.21
N GLN A 41 3.55 9.21 24.14
CA GLN A 41 4.95 9.57 23.87
C GLN A 41 5.65 8.52 22.98
N VAL A 42 5.36 7.24 23.18
CA VAL A 42 5.95 6.13 22.39
C VAL A 42 5.42 6.14 20.95
N ALA A 43 4.11 6.37 20.78
CA ALA A 43 3.50 6.50 19.46
C ALA A 43 4.21 7.61 18.65
N GLY A 44 4.31 8.83 19.21
CA GLY A 44 4.95 9.96 18.54
C GLY A 44 6.40 9.70 18.12
N THR A 45 7.17 8.93 18.91
CA THR A 45 8.55 8.55 18.56
C THR A 45 8.64 7.51 17.44
N GLU A 46 7.72 6.54 17.40
CA GLU A 46 7.70 5.52 16.35
C GLU A 46 7.31 6.13 15.00
N GLN A 47 6.30 7.00 14.98
CA GLN A 47 5.86 7.70 13.77
C GLN A 47 6.94 8.62 13.20
N ALA A 48 7.65 9.34 14.07
CA ALA A 48 8.80 10.15 13.68
C ALA A 48 9.92 9.27 13.09
N ALA A 49 10.27 8.15 13.73
CA ALA A 49 11.29 7.23 13.25
C ALA A 49 10.94 6.62 11.88
N LEU A 50 9.69 6.21 11.65
CA LEU A 50 9.24 5.74 10.34
C LEU A 50 9.34 6.83 9.28
N THR A 51 8.99 8.06 9.62
CA THR A 51 9.07 9.21 8.70
C THR A 51 10.52 9.54 8.34
N GLU A 52 11.41 9.58 9.33
CA GLU A 52 12.85 9.79 9.10
C GLU A 52 13.46 8.67 8.26
N LEU A 53 13.12 7.41 8.55
CA LEU A 53 13.59 6.27 7.79
C LEU A 53 13.10 6.33 6.33
N TRP A 54 11.83 6.69 6.12
CA TRP A 54 11.28 6.87 4.79
C TRP A 54 12.04 7.96 4.03
N GLN A 55 12.27 9.13 4.64
CA GLN A 55 13.01 10.23 4.00
C GLN A 55 14.47 9.87 3.68
N GLN A 56 15.09 8.98 4.46
CA GLN A 56 16.44 8.47 4.15
C GLN A 56 16.48 7.57 2.92
N GLN A 57 15.43 6.76 2.69
CA GLN A 57 15.38 5.83 1.55
C GLN A 57 14.76 6.45 0.30
N TRP A 58 13.73 7.27 0.47
CA TRP A 58 12.92 7.87 -0.59
C TRP A 58 12.79 9.38 -0.39
N PRO A 59 13.92 10.14 -0.39
CA PRO A 59 13.91 11.58 -0.17
C PRO A 59 12.93 12.30 -1.10
N ASP A 60 12.24 13.29 -0.54
CA ASP A 60 11.31 14.20 -1.22
C ASP A 60 10.14 13.51 -1.97
N CYS A 61 9.94 12.21 -1.74
CA CYS A 61 8.83 11.47 -2.32
C CYS A 61 7.89 10.98 -1.21
N PRO A 62 6.59 11.31 -1.24
CA PRO A 62 5.67 10.77 -0.26
C PRO A 62 5.47 9.25 -0.46
N PRO A 63 5.10 8.51 0.59
CA PRO A 63 4.72 7.09 0.54
C PRO A 63 3.43 6.83 -0.24
N VAL A 64 3.50 7.07 -1.55
CA VAL A 64 2.43 6.88 -2.54
C VAL A 64 3.06 6.18 -3.74
N GLY A 65 2.66 4.94 -3.99
CA GLY A 65 3.38 4.03 -4.87
C GLY A 65 3.59 4.55 -6.30
N TYR A 66 2.56 5.10 -6.94
CA TYR A 66 2.69 5.64 -8.30
C TYR A 66 3.64 6.85 -8.39
N ARG A 67 3.84 7.61 -7.31
CA ARG A 67 4.72 8.80 -7.29
C ARG A 67 6.20 8.43 -7.27
N LEU A 68 6.54 7.21 -6.85
CA LEU A 68 7.91 6.73 -6.82
C LEU A 68 8.46 6.44 -8.24
N ARG A 69 7.59 6.10 -9.22
CA ARG A 69 7.97 5.66 -10.57
C ARG A 69 8.89 6.65 -11.30
N GLY A 70 8.60 7.96 -11.16
CA GLY A 70 9.37 9.01 -11.84
C GLY A 70 10.77 9.17 -11.25
N PRO A 71 10.91 9.62 -9.98
CA PRO A 71 12.22 9.87 -9.37
C PRO A 71 13.06 8.60 -9.21
N TYR A 72 12.43 7.43 -9.05
CA TYR A 72 13.12 6.16 -8.77
C TYR A 72 13.04 5.14 -9.93
N GLY A 73 12.86 5.62 -11.17
CA GLY A 73 12.75 4.76 -12.35
C GLY A 73 13.94 3.82 -12.58
N GLY A 74 15.13 4.18 -12.08
CA GLY A 74 16.35 3.35 -12.19
C GLY A 74 16.30 2.06 -11.35
N VAL A 75 15.48 2.02 -10.31
CA VAL A 75 15.32 0.86 -9.41
C VAL A 75 13.91 0.28 -9.42
N TRP A 76 13.08 0.75 -10.35
CA TRP A 76 11.70 0.34 -10.53
C TRP A 76 11.57 -0.75 -11.60
N VAL A 77 10.66 -1.70 -11.35
CA VAL A 77 10.14 -2.67 -12.33
C VAL A 77 8.65 -2.89 -12.09
N ARG A 78 7.90 -3.14 -13.16
CA ARG A 78 6.48 -3.50 -13.12
C ARG A 78 6.28 -4.95 -13.57
N PHE A 79 5.39 -5.66 -12.89
CA PHE A 79 4.95 -7.01 -13.28
C PHE A 79 3.42 -7.04 -13.42
N HIS A 80 2.92 -7.76 -14.42
CA HIS A 80 1.49 -8.06 -14.56
C HIS A 80 1.09 -9.23 -13.66
N SER A 81 -0.07 -9.12 -13.02
CA SER A 81 -0.60 -10.15 -12.13
C SER A 81 -1.25 -11.31 -12.88
N LEU A 82 -1.63 -11.12 -14.15
CA LEU A 82 -2.16 -12.16 -15.03
C LEU A 82 -1.40 -12.23 -16.35
N PRO A 83 -1.46 -13.38 -17.06
CA PRO A 83 -0.94 -13.52 -18.42
C PRO A 83 -1.55 -12.49 -19.38
N GLU A 84 -0.82 -12.20 -20.46
CA GLU A 84 -1.29 -11.34 -21.56
C GLU A 84 -1.71 -9.92 -21.11
N SER A 85 -1.20 -9.47 -19.96
CA SER A 85 -1.56 -8.18 -19.36
C SER A 85 -3.06 -8.05 -19.04
N LYS A 86 -3.77 -9.18 -18.84
CA LYS A 86 -5.15 -9.16 -18.34
C LYS A 86 -5.20 -8.44 -16.99
N ARG A 87 -6.22 -7.59 -16.79
CA ARG A 87 -6.30 -6.70 -15.62
C ARG A 87 -7.04 -7.32 -14.44
N TYR A 88 -8.19 -7.95 -14.68
CA TYR A 88 -9.06 -8.45 -13.63
C TYR A 88 -9.20 -9.97 -13.73
N ALA A 89 -9.22 -10.64 -12.57
CA ALA A 89 -9.56 -12.05 -12.48
C ALA A 89 -11.08 -12.22 -12.63
N GLU A 90 -11.51 -13.28 -13.31
CA GLU A 90 -12.92 -13.61 -13.54
C GLU A 90 -13.36 -14.88 -12.79
N ASP A 91 -12.39 -15.68 -12.34
CA ASP A 91 -12.63 -16.91 -11.59
C ASP A 91 -11.51 -17.21 -10.58
N GLU A 92 -11.74 -18.21 -9.72
CA GLU A 92 -10.78 -18.61 -8.68
C GLU A 92 -9.45 -19.14 -9.22
N SER A 93 -9.41 -19.67 -10.45
CA SER A 93 -8.16 -20.12 -11.05
C SER A 93 -7.28 -18.93 -11.44
N GLU A 94 -7.89 -17.84 -11.92
CA GLU A 94 -7.18 -16.59 -12.20
C GLU A 94 -6.76 -15.88 -10.91
N TYR A 95 -7.60 -15.89 -9.86
CA TYR A 95 -7.18 -15.41 -8.54
C TYR A 95 -5.98 -16.19 -8.00
N ALA A 96 -5.94 -17.51 -8.19
CA ALA A 96 -4.79 -18.31 -7.80
C ALA A 96 -3.51 -17.85 -8.52
N VAL A 97 -3.59 -17.47 -9.81
CA VAL A 97 -2.46 -16.92 -10.56
C VAL A 97 -2.05 -15.54 -10.04
N VAL A 98 -3.00 -14.64 -9.78
CA VAL A 98 -2.74 -13.31 -9.22
C VAL A 98 -2.01 -13.42 -7.89
N LEU A 99 -2.54 -14.23 -6.97
CA LEU A 99 -1.97 -14.44 -5.65
C LEU A 99 -0.61 -15.14 -5.72
N ASP A 100 -0.43 -16.12 -6.62
CA ASP A 100 0.86 -16.79 -6.83
C ASP A 100 1.95 -15.82 -7.28
N ARG A 101 1.67 -14.95 -8.27
CA ARG A 101 2.64 -13.96 -8.75
C ARG A 101 2.99 -12.93 -7.70
N TYR A 102 2.00 -12.35 -7.01
CA TYR A 102 2.27 -11.40 -5.91
C TYR A 102 3.08 -12.04 -4.80
N ASN A 103 2.69 -13.23 -4.33
CA ASN A 103 3.42 -13.91 -3.27
C ASN A 103 4.83 -14.32 -3.70
N THR A 104 5.05 -14.69 -4.97
CA THR A 104 6.39 -15.04 -5.45
C THR A 104 7.33 -13.84 -5.39
N VAL A 105 6.88 -12.66 -5.84
CA VAL A 105 7.68 -11.43 -5.71
C VAL A 105 7.90 -11.10 -4.24
N LEU A 106 6.87 -11.17 -3.40
CA LEU A 106 6.98 -10.87 -1.97
C LEU A 106 7.92 -11.84 -1.24
N ASP A 107 7.91 -13.14 -1.56
CA ASP A 107 8.84 -14.13 -1.04
C ASP A 107 10.28 -13.78 -1.40
N GLU A 108 10.56 -13.40 -2.65
CA GLU A 108 11.90 -13.00 -3.07
C GLU A 108 12.40 -11.75 -2.36
N LEU A 109 11.51 -10.81 -2.03
CA LEU A 109 11.88 -9.57 -1.36
C LEU A 109 12.04 -9.76 0.16
N PHE A 110 11.21 -10.61 0.77
CA PHE A 110 10.95 -10.55 2.21
C PHE A 110 10.99 -11.91 2.95
N ALA A 111 11.25 -13.03 2.28
CA ALA A 111 11.37 -14.33 2.94
C ALA A 111 12.34 -14.31 4.13
N GLY A 112 11.87 -14.80 5.28
CA GLY A 112 12.65 -14.83 6.52
C GLY A 112 12.81 -13.48 7.22
N THR A 113 12.05 -12.45 6.83
CA THR A 113 12.11 -11.10 7.42
C THR A 113 10.75 -10.63 7.92
N ASP A 114 10.74 -9.58 8.74
CA ASP A 114 9.53 -8.83 9.04
C ASP A 114 9.25 -7.82 7.93
N VAL A 115 7.96 -7.58 7.67
CA VAL A 115 7.47 -6.54 6.76
C VAL A 115 6.60 -5.53 7.46
N TYR A 116 6.56 -4.32 6.91
CA TYR A 116 5.42 -3.42 7.12
C TYR A 116 4.43 -3.61 5.98
N VAL A 117 3.16 -3.76 6.35
CA VAL A 117 2.02 -3.63 5.44
C VAL A 117 1.40 -2.27 5.71
N ILE A 118 1.44 -1.40 4.70
CA ILE A 118 0.98 -0.01 4.78
C ILE A 118 -0.29 0.11 3.98
N VAL A 119 -1.39 0.43 4.66
CA VAL A 119 -2.71 0.57 4.05
C VAL A 119 -3.15 2.03 4.21
N PRO A 120 -3.36 2.76 3.10
CA PRO A 120 -3.85 4.13 3.16
C PRO A 120 -5.36 4.18 3.37
N THR A 121 -5.81 5.31 3.92
CA THR A 121 -7.20 5.76 3.83
C THR A 121 -7.21 7.19 3.34
N TRP A 122 -8.17 7.53 2.48
CA TRP A 122 -8.30 8.88 1.95
C TRP A 122 -9.54 9.59 2.47
N THR A 123 -9.39 10.89 2.67
CA THR A 123 -10.47 11.78 3.10
C THR A 123 -10.34 13.12 2.38
N THR A 124 -11.40 13.92 2.43
CA THR A 124 -11.41 15.31 1.96
C THR A 124 -11.05 16.30 3.08
N GLU A 125 -10.85 15.82 4.30
CA GLU A 125 -10.64 16.61 5.51
C GLU A 125 -9.40 16.12 6.26
N PRO A 126 -8.67 16.98 6.97
CA PRO A 126 -7.39 16.61 7.60
C PRO A 126 -7.53 15.63 8.78
N GLY A 127 -8.74 15.36 9.26
CA GLY A 127 -8.98 14.51 10.43
C GLY A 127 -8.68 13.04 10.14
N VAL A 128 -7.88 12.41 11.00
CA VAL A 128 -7.58 10.96 10.91
C VAL A 128 -8.87 10.17 11.12
N PRO A 129 -9.28 9.32 10.15
CA PRO A 129 -10.48 8.52 10.28
C PRO A 129 -10.31 7.41 11.35
N PRO A 130 -11.42 6.87 11.88
CA PRO A 130 -11.37 5.66 12.68
C PRO A 130 -10.67 4.54 11.91
N HIS A 131 -9.81 3.80 12.59
CA HIS A 131 -9.02 2.71 12.02
C HIS A 131 -9.05 1.49 12.94
N ARG A 132 -8.64 0.34 12.41
CA ARG A 132 -8.63 -0.90 13.18
C ARG A 132 -7.60 -0.81 14.32
N PRO A 133 -7.88 -1.34 15.52
CA PRO A 133 -6.97 -1.24 16.66
C PRO A 133 -5.60 -1.91 16.48
N ASP A 134 -5.52 -2.89 15.58
CA ASP A 134 -4.29 -3.63 15.25
C ASP A 134 -3.40 -2.92 14.23
N ALA A 135 -3.90 -1.88 13.56
CA ALA A 135 -3.13 -1.06 12.63
C ALA A 135 -2.63 0.22 13.32
N GLY A 136 -1.31 0.41 13.36
CA GLY A 136 -0.69 1.61 13.92
C GLY A 136 -0.77 2.78 12.96
N TYR A 137 -1.36 3.90 13.39
CA TYR A 137 -1.26 5.17 12.65
C TYR A 137 0.20 5.58 12.47
N TRP A 138 0.59 5.91 11.23
CA TRP A 138 1.90 6.43 10.89
C TRP A 138 1.88 7.93 10.63
N GLN A 139 1.22 8.39 9.57
CA GLN A 139 1.22 9.81 9.21
C GLN A 139 0.01 10.20 8.36
N SER A 140 -0.27 11.49 8.34
CA SER A 140 -1.24 12.10 7.43
C SER A 140 -0.59 13.22 6.64
N PHE A 141 -0.90 13.32 5.36
CA PHE A 141 -0.43 14.42 4.53
C PHE A 141 -1.46 14.76 3.44
N LEU A 142 -1.41 16.02 3.00
CA LEU A 142 -2.21 16.49 1.89
C LEU A 142 -1.55 16.05 0.58
N ALA A 143 -2.16 15.10 -0.12
CA ALA A 143 -1.62 14.59 -1.37
C ALA A 143 -2.03 15.44 -2.56
N GLU A 144 -3.26 15.97 -2.56
CA GLU A 144 -3.77 16.90 -3.58
C GLU A 144 -4.57 18.02 -2.93
N ASP A 145 -4.10 19.26 -3.12
CA ASP A 145 -4.78 20.47 -2.67
C ASP A 145 -5.63 21.05 -3.80
N ASP A 146 -6.74 20.39 -4.08
CA ASP A 146 -7.70 20.90 -5.06
C ASP A 146 -8.40 22.16 -4.53
N PRO A 147 -8.55 23.22 -5.36
CA PRO A 147 -9.34 24.40 -4.98
C PRO A 147 -10.78 24.09 -4.59
N ASP A 148 -11.37 23.03 -5.15
CA ASP A 148 -12.66 22.52 -4.71
C ASP A 148 -12.45 21.54 -3.53
N PRO A 149 -12.92 21.88 -2.31
CA PRO A 149 -12.72 21.06 -1.12
C PRO A 149 -13.27 19.62 -1.25
N ALA A 150 -14.23 19.38 -2.15
CA ALA A 150 -14.77 18.05 -2.40
C ALA A 150 -13.78 17.10 -3.10
N TYR A 151 -12.73 17.64 -3.73
CA TYR A 151 -11.68 16.88 -4.42
C TYR A 151 -10.31 16.99 -3.76
N ARG A 152 -10.21 17.74 -2.67
CA ARG A 152 -9.03 17.72 -1.81
C ARG A 152 -8.80 16.29 -1.31
N THR A 153 -7.55 15.84 -1.32
CA THR A 153 -7.21 14.47 -0.93
C THR A 153 -6.14 14.45 0.15
N TYR A 154 -6.54 14.08 1.36
CA TYR A 154 -5.63 13.71 2.43
C TYR A 154 -5.39 12.20 2.40
N TYR A 155 -4.13 11.79 2.57
CA TYR A 155 -3.76 10.40 2.85
C TYR A 155 -3.57 10.25 4.35
N HIS A 156 -4.08 9.16 4.90
CA HIS A 156 -3.80 8.70 6.26
C HIS A 156 -3.22 7.30 6.16
N LEU A 157 -1.97 7.14 6.57
CA LEU A 157 -1.25 5.88 6.46
C LEU A 157 -1.31 5.10 7.76
N PHE A 158 -1.70 3.84 7.66
CA PHE A 158 -1.71 2.89 8.75
C PHE A 158 -0.75 1.75 8.45
N THR A 159 0.00 1.33 9.45
CA THR A 159 1.06 0.33 9.31
C THR A 159 0.77 -0.85 10.22
N THR A 160 1.01 -2.05 9.71
CA THR A 160 1.02 -3.28 10.51
C THR A 160 2.34 -3.97 10.28
N ARG A 161 3.09 -4.25 11.36
CA ARG A 161 4.32 -5.03 11.29
C ARG A 161 4.02 -6.49 11.51
N ARG A 162 4.58 -7.37 10.67
CA ARG A 162 4.46 -8.83 10.86
C ARG A 162 5.62 -9.60 10.23
N PRO A 163 5.91 -10.81 10.71
CA PRO A 163 6.76 -11.75 9.99
C PRO A 163 6.15 -12.06 8.63
N TRP A 164 6.96 -12.01 7.57
CA TRP A 164 6.52 -12.44 6.25
C TRP A 164 6.35 -13.96 6.20
N GLN A 165 5.20 -14.39 5.71
CA GLN A 165 4.90 -15.77 5.36
C GLN A 165 4.03 -15.72 4.11
N ARG A 166 4.36 -16.54 3.12
CA ARG A 166 3.52 -16.69 1.92
C ARG A 166 2.06 -16.91 2.31
N GLY A 167 1.17 -16.15 1.70
CA GLY A 167 -0.27 -16.23 1.94
C GLY A 167 -0.78 -15.41 3.13
N CYS A 168 0.09 -14.81 3.93
CA CYS A 168 -0.34 -14.17 5.19
C CYS A 168 -1.19 -12.91 4.99
N ILE A 169 -1.22 -12.35 3.78
CA ILE A 169 -1.99 -11.17 3.39
C ILE A 169 -2.83 -11.42 2.12
N ASP A 170 -3.16 -12.66 1.79
CA ASP A 170 -3.90 -12.99 0.54
C ASP A 170 -5.25 -12.28 0.45
N ASP A 171 -5.98 -12.16 1.56
CA ASP A 171 -7.25 -11.41 1.59
C ASP A 171 -7.05 -9.94 1.19
N LEU A 172 -5.94 -9.32 1.62
CA LEU A 172 -5.59 -7.95 1.24
C LEU A 172 -5.18 -7.88 -0.23
N LEU A 173 -4.37 -8.82 -0.70
CA LEU A 173 -3.92 -8.87 -2.10
C LEU A 173 -5.10 -9.08 -3.06
N ARG A 174 -6.09 -9.88 -2.66
CA ARG A 174 -7.34 -10.06 -3.41
C ARG A 174 -8.17 -8.78 -3.44
N ALA A 175 -8.36 -8.14 -2.27
CA ALA A 175 -9.05 -6.84 -2.21
C ALA A 175 -8.36 -5.76 -3.07
N VAL A 176 -7.03 -5.80 -3.19
CA VAL A 176 -6.28 -4.92 -4.11
C VAL A 176 -6.56 -5.28 -5.57
N ALA A 177 -6.56 -6.56 -5.93
CA ALA A 177 -6.83 -7.00 -7.30
C ALA A 177 -8.26 -6.66 -7.76
N ASP A 178 -9.20 -6.58 -6.82
CA ASP A 178 -10.62 -6.25 -7.04
C ASP A 178 -10.92 -4.74 -6.94
N ASP A 179 -9.90 -3.89 -6.77
CA ASP A 179 -10.02 -2.44 -6.58
C ASP A 179 -10.94 -2.08 -5.38
N GLU A 180 -11.01 -2.96 -4.37
CA GLU A 180 -11.69 -2.70 -3.10
C GLU A 180 -10.80 -1.87 -2.16
N THR A 181 -9.49 -1.95 -2.34
CA THR A 181 -8.47 -1.11 -1.70
C THR A 181 -7.32 -0.84 -2.67
N ALA A 182 -6.60 0.27 -2.48
CA ALA A 182 -5.55 0.72 -3.40
C ALA A 182 -4.40 1.39 -2.65
N ASP A 183 -3.32 1.73 -3.37
CA ASP A 183 -2.08 2.34 -2.86
C ASP A 183 -1.46 1.62 -1.65
N VAL A 184 -1.73 0.32 -1.51
CA VAL A 184 -1.09 -0.52 -0.50
C VAL A 184 0.41 -0.62 -0.82
N LEU A 185 1.24 -0.50 0.22
CA LEU A 185 2.67 -0.74 0.14
C LEU A 185 3.05 -1.88 1.08
N ILE A 186 3.89 -2.80 0.62
CA ILE A 186 4.53 -3.82 1.44
C ILE A 186 6.03 -3.59 1.37
N THR A 187 6.69 -3.46 2.52
CA THR A 187 8.10 -3.08 2.58
C THR A 187 8.86 -3.91 3.60
N ASP A 188 10.19 -4.00 3.47
CA ASP A 188 11.02 -4.42 4.61
C ASP A 188 10.96 -3.35 5.70
N VAL A 189 11.34 -3.72 6.93
CA VAL A 189 11.30 -2.79 8.08
C VAL A 189 12.28 -1.60 7.98
N ARG A 190 13.13 -1.57 6.95
CA ARG A 190 14.01 -0.42 6.64
C ARG A 190 13.59 0.38 5.41
N PHE A 191 12.43 0.08 4.82
CA PHE A 191 11.93 0.73 3.59
C PHE A 191 12.89 0.69 2.40
N ARG A 192 13.77 -0.31 2.30
CA ARG A 192 14.73 -0.42 1.18
C ARG A 192 14.11 -1.03 -0.07
N ARG A 193 13.13 -1.91 0.12
CA ARG A 193 12.36 -2.53 -0.95
C ARG A 193 10.88 -2.28 -0.74
N ILE A 194 10.17 -2.04 -1.83
CA ILE A 194 8.73 -1.80 -1.83
C ILE A 194 8.09 -2.70 -2.87
N HIS A 195 7.03 -3.39 -2.48
CA HIS A 195 6.07 -4.03 -3.36
C HIS A 195 4.75 -3.25 -3.26
N HIS A 196 4.30 -2.68 -4.37
CA HIS A 196 3.06 -1.92 -4.48
C HIS A 196 2.11 -2.65 -5.44
N PRO A 197 1.23 -3.53 -4.95
CA PRO A 197 0.22 -4.18 -5.77
C PRO A 197 -0.92 -3.21 -6.10
N TYR A 198 -1.56 -3.44 -7.24
CA TYR A 198 -2.79 -2.79 -7.71
C TYR A 198 -3.54 -3.75 -8.63
N ASP A 199 -4.66 -3.34 -9.19
CA ASP A 199 -5.41 -4.15 -10.12
C ASP A 199 -4.63 -4.35 -11.45
N GLY A 200 -4.40 -5.61 -11.82
CA GLY A 200 -3.63 -5.98 -13.02
C GLY A 200 -2.10 -6.05 -12.86
N GLY A 201 -1.53 -5.76 -11.69
CA GLY A 201 -0.09 -5.89 -11.49
C GLY A 201 0.47 -5.32 -10.20
N ALA A 202 1.79 -5.22 -10.17
CA ALA A 202 2.50 -4.58 -9.07
C ALA A 202 3.70 -3.81 -9.59
N ASP A 203 4.00 -2.69 -8.92
CA ASP A 203 5.29 -2.02 -9.02
C ASP A 203 6.20 -2.50 -7.89
N VAL A 204 7.46 -2.72 -8.23
CA VAL A 204 8.50 -3.10 -7.28
C VAL A 204 9.62 -2.10 -7.35
N PHE A 205 10.06 -1.62 -6.20
CA PHE A 205 11.19 -0.72 -6.04
C PHE A 205 12.29 -1.44 -5.25
N LEU A 206 13.49 -1.48 -5.81
CA LEU A 206 14.63 -2.22 -5.28
C LEU A 206 15.73 -1.29 -4.78
N THR A 207 16.76 -1.86 -4.17
CA THR A 207 17.86 -1.07 -3.60
C THR A 207 18.82 -0.57 -4.67
N THR A 208 19.03 -1.34 -5.75
CA THR A 208 19.94 -0.98 -6.86
C THR A 208 19.40 -1.40 -8.22
N PRO A 209 19.86 -0.79 -9.33
CA PRO A 209 19.50 -1.19 -10.68
C PRO A 209 19.84 -2.65 -10.99
N GLU A 210 20.95 -3.17 -10.47
CA GLU A 210 21.36 -4.57 -10.67
C GLU A 210 20.43 -5.55 -9.96
N GLU A 211 19.95 -5.19 -8.76
CA GLU A 211 18.93 -5.98 -8.07
C GLU A 211 17.61 -5.96 -8.83
N ARG A 212 17.19 -4.79 -9.31
CA ARG A 212 16.01 -4.62 -10.18
C ARG A 212 16.14 -5.48 -11.43
N ASP A 213 17.26 -5.42 -12.13
CA ASP A 213 17.51 -6.17 -13.37
C ASP A 213 17.46 -7.68 -13.12
N ARG A 214 18.07 -8.18 -12.05
CA ARG A 214 17.99 -9.60 -11.69
C ARG A 214 16.55 -10.05 -11.41
N LEU A 215 15.77 -9.25 -10.68
CA LEU A 215 14.36 -9.58 -10.42
C LEU A 215 13.53 -9.54 -11.70
N ARG A 216 13.72 -8.51 -12.54
CA ARG A 216 13.09 -8.39 -13.86
C ARG A 216 13.37 -9.61 -14.73
N ASP A 217 14.63 -10.00 -14.85
CA ASP A 217 15.06 -11.05 -15.79
C ASP A 217 14.58 -12.44 -15.35
N ARG A 218 14.42 -12.69 -14.04
CA ARG A 218 13.81 -13.93 -13.53
C ARG A 218 12.34 -14.09 -13.92
N HIS A 219 11.63 -12.97 -14.09
CA HIS A 219 10.18 -12.92 -14.32
C HIS A 219 9.83 -12.24 -15.64
N ALA A 220 10.66 -12.43 -16.66
CA ALA A 220 10.53 -11.75 -17.95
C ALA A 220 9.16 -11.98 -18.62
N ASP A 221 8.56 -13.16 -18.41
CA ASP A 221 7.24 -13.52 -18.96
C ASP A 221 6.07 -12.77 -18.30
N TRP A 222 6.31 -12.03 -17.21
CA TRP A 222 5.30 -11.24 -16.52
C TRP A 222 5.36 -9.75 -16.86
N LEU A 223 6.36 -9.34 -17.65
CA LEU A 223 6.55 -7.96 -18.04
C LEU A 223 5.57 -7.55 -19.14
N SER A 224 5.28 -6.25 -19.23
CA SER A 224 4.58 -5.69 -20.37
C SER A 224 5.40 -5.94 -21.65
N ARG A 225 4.71 -6.35 -22.72
CA ARG A 225 5.32 -6.40 -24.06
C ARG A 225 5.60 -5.00 -24.62
N HIS A 226 5.05 -3.96 -23.99
CA HIS A 226 5.26 -2.58 -24.40
C HIS A 226 6.67 -2.12 -24.01
N PRO A 227 7.44 -1.47 -24.92
CA PRO A 227 8.83 -1.07 -24.65
C PRO A 227 9.02 -0.13 -23.45
N ALA A 228 7.98 0.64 -23.10
CA ALA A 228 8.00 1.53 -21.94
C ALA A 228 7.75 0.81 -20.60
N GLY A 229 7.47 -0.50 -20.61
CA GLY A 229 7.08 -1.25 -19.41
C GLY A 229 5.75 -0.81 -18.81
N LEU A 230 4.95 -0.02 -19.56
CA LEU A 230 3.63 0.46 -19.18
C LEU A 230 2.54 -0.52 -19.58
#